data_AF-A0A545T787-F1
#
_entry.id   AF-A0A545T787-F1
#
_cell.length_a   1.000
_cell.length_b   1.000
_cell.length_c   1.000
_cell.angle_alpha   90.00
_cell.angle_beta   90.00
_cell.angle_gamma   90.00
#
_symmetry.space_group_name_H-M   'P 1'
#
loop_
_entity.id
_entity.type
_entity.pdbx_description
1 polymer ?
#
loop_
_entity_poly.entity_id
_entity_poly.type
_entity_poly.pdbx_seq_one_letter_code
_entity_poly.pdbx_strand_id
1 'polypeptide(L)'
;MSTRCFIAMTKDNTNFQSIYCHHDGYDSVNGVGPTLRQYHNSESHAESLIALGDISYVQGATVCAYHRDRGDAWEQTQPRTTRSESELFALAKACDAQYLYLFKQSEWHTFKL
;
A
#
# COMPACT_ATOMS: atom_id res chain seq x y z
N MET A 1 3.28 8.49 17.48
CA MET A 1 4.33 7.90 16.63
C MET A 1 3.67 6.85 15.77
N SER A 2 3.96 6.80 14.46
CA SER A 2 3.35 5.82 13.54
C SER A 2 4.40 5.24 12.62
N THR A 3 4.26 3.96 12.25
CA THR A 3 5.09 3.32 11.23
C THR A 3 4.34 3.37 9.90
N ARG A 4 4.82 4.22 9.00
CA ARG A 4 4.24 4.44 7.68
C ARG A 4 4.73 3.37 6.71
N CYS A 5 3.88 2.96 5.79
CA CYS A 5 4.29 2.11 4.69
C CYS A 5 3.62 2.50 3.37
N PHE A 6 4.16 1.98 2.29
CA PHE A 6 3.54 1.98 0.98
C PHE A 6 3.05 0.59 0.63
N ILE A 7 1.90 0.51 -0.02
CA ILE A 7 1.33 -0.72 -0.55
C ILE A 7 1.18 -0.52 -2.06
N ALA A 8 1.77 -1.41 -2.84
CA ALA A 8 1.86 -1.27 -4.28
C ALA A 8 1.55 -2.59 -4.99
N MET A 9 1.11 -2.50 -6.24
CA MET A 9 0.98 -3.64 -7.14
C MET A 9 1.45 -3.29 -8.54
N THR A 10 1.88 -4.31 -9.28
CA THR A 10 2.11 -4.20 -10.73
C THR A 10 0.77 -4.13 -11.45
N LYS A 11 0.55 -3.08 -12.25
CA LYS A 11 -0.66 -2.92 -13.08
C LYS A 11 -0.47 -3.50 -14.49
N ASP A 12 0.73 -3.31 -15.02
CA ASP A 12 1.22 -3.89 -16.27
C ASP A 12 2.73 -4.09 -16.15
N ASN A 13 3.40 -4.63 -17.18
CA ASN A 13 4.84 -4.91 -17.14
C ASN A 13 5.73 -3.70 -16.84
N THR A 14 5.21 -2.48 -16.89
CA THR A 14 5.97 -1.23 -16.76
C THR A 14 5.49 -0.31 -15.66
N ASN A 15 4.23 -0.41 -15.24
CA ASN A 15 3.60 0.54 -14.31
C ASN A 15 3.22 -0.11 -12.98
N PHE A 16 3.42 0.66 -11.91
CA PHE A 16 3.02 0.32 -10.56
C PHE A 16 1.94 1.28 -10.10
N GLN A 17 0.93 0.77 -9.41
CA GLN A 17 0.03 1.60 -8.61
C GLN A 17 0.36 1.43 -7.13
N SER A 18 0.32 2.52 -6.39
CA SER A 18 0.67 2.53 -4.98
C SER A 18 -0.20 3.48 -4.16
N ILE A 19 -0.41 3.11 -2.90
CA ILE A 19 -1.10 3.90 -1.90
C ILE A 19 -0.25 4.02 -0.65
N TYR A 20 -0.43 5.12 0.07
CA TYR A 20 0.14 5.35 1.38
C TYR A 20 -0.73 4.71 2.46
N CYS A 21 -0.08 4.12 3.47
CA CYS A 21 -0.71 3.63 4.69
C CYS A 21 -0.04 4.25 5.92
N HIS A 22 -0.83 4.87 6.79
CA HIS A 22 -0.31 5.67 7.91
C HIS A 22 0.15 4.84 9.10
N HIS A 23 -0.57 3.78 9.45
CA HIS A 23 -0.39 3.02 10.70
C HIS A 23 0.12 1.60 10.49
N ASP A 24 0.83 1.11 11.52
CA ASP A 24 1.25 -0.29 11.69
C ASP A 24 1.98 -0.91 10.50
N GLY A 25 2.72 -0.10 9.73
CA GLY A 25 3.37 -0.52 8.50
C GLY A 25 4.49 -1.57 8.61
N TYR A 26 4.78 -2.11 9.79
CA TYR A 26 5.84 -3.11 10.01
C TYR A 26 5.44 -4.51 9.51
N ASP A 27 6.44 -5.35 9.19
CA ASP A 27 6.23 -6.71 8.66
C ASP A 27 6.33 -7.79 9.74
N SER A 28 5.76 -7.52 10.92
CA SER A 28 5.82 -8.43 12.06
C SER A 28 4.49 -8.46 12.83
N VAL A 29 4.18 -9.62 13.43
CA VAL A 29 3.02 -9.82 14.31
C VAL A 29 1.70 -9.34 13.66
N ASN A 30 1.18 -8.18 14.09
CA ASN A 30 -0.11 -7.60 13.68
C ASN A 30 0.05 -6.42 12.70
N GLY A 31 1.20 -6.31 12.05
CA GLY A 31 1.47 -5.23 11.12
C GLY A 31 0.79 -5.41 9.76
N VAL A 32 0.97 -4.41 8.90
CA VAL A 32 0.42 -4.39 7.54
C VAL A 32 0.91 -5.60 6.74
N GLY A 33 2.19 -5.96 6.83
CA GLY A 33 2.75 -7.07 6.05
C GLY A 33 2.05 -8.43 6.25
N PRO A 34 1.96 -8.95 7.49
CA PRO A 34 1.17 -10.15 7.78
C PRO A 34 -0.31 -10.02 7.40
N THR A 35 -0.91 -8.84 7.60
CA THR A 35 -2.31 -8.58 7.23
C THR A 35 -2.53 -8.72 5.72
N LEU A 36 -1.65 -8.16 4.90
CA LEU A 36 -1.72 -8.28 3.44
C LEU A 36 -1.62 -9.75 2.99
N ARG A 37 -0.70 -10.51 3.58
CA ARG A 37 -0.46 -11.93 3.26
C ARG A 37 -1.62 -12.84 3.69
N GLN A 38 -2.39 -12.45 4.70
CA GLN A 38 -3.49 -13.27 5.21
C GLN A 38 -4.85 -12.89 4.61
N TYR A 39 -5.12 -11.60 4.41
CA TYR A 39 -6.45 -11.09 4.04
C TYR A 39 -6.52 -10.46 2.64
N HIS A 40 -5.38 -10.09 2.06
CA HIS A 40 -5.30 -9.41 0.76
C HIS A 40 -4.32 -10.08 -0.21
N ASN A 41 -4.21 -11.42 -0.17
CA ASN A 41 -3.18 -12.20 -0.87
C ASN A 41 -3.61 -12.77 -2.22
N SER A 42 -4.27 -11.94 -3.02
CA SER A 42 -4.60 -12.27 -4.41
C SER A 42 -4.66 -10.98 -5.20
N GLU A 43 -4.48 -11.05 -6.51
CA GLU A 43 -4.51 -9.90 -7.40
C GLU A 43 -5.78 -9.05 -7.23
N SER A 44 -6.96 -9.67 -7.20
CA SER A 44 -8.24 -8.96 -7.04
C SER A 44 -8.37 -8.24 -5.68
N HIS A 45 -7.89 -8.86 -4.60
CA HIS A 45 -7.89 -8.23 -3.27
C HIS A 45 -6.85 -7.10 -3.16
N ALA A 46 -5.67 -7.27 -3.76
CA ALA A 46 -4.65 -6.22 -3.81
C ALA A 46 -5.13 -5.02 -4.64
N GLU A 47 -5.75 -5.28 -5.80
CA GLU A 47 -6.36 -4.26 -6.65
C GLU A 47 -7.49 -3.54 -5.93
N SER A 48 -8.39 -4.28 -5.27
CA SER A 48 -9.48 -3.68 -4.50
C SER A 48 -8.98 -2.81 -3.36
N LEU A 49 -7.90 -3.22 -2.68
CA LEU A 49 -7.28 -2.43 -1.62
C LEU A 49 -6.66 -1.14 -2.17
N ILE A 50 -5.88 -1.25 -3.25
CA ILE A 50 -5.24 -0.10 -3.89
C ILE A 50 -6.29 0.86 -4.46
N ALA A 51 -7.39 0.36 -5.02
CA ALA A 51 -8.47 1.19 -5.56
C ALA A 51 -9.15 2.09 -4.52
N LEU A 52 -8.98 1.84 -3.22
CA LEU A 52 -9.49 2.72 -2.16
C LEU A 52 -8.71 4.03 -2.01
N GLY A 53 -7.53 4.13 -2.64
CA GLY A 53 -6.60 5.23 -2.40
C GLY A 53 -5.83 5.07 -1.09
N ASP A 54 -5.25 6.16 -0.61
CA ASP A 54 -4.50 6.22 0.63
C ASP A 54 -5.39 5.81 1.80
N ILE A 55 -4.79 5.08 2.74
CA ILE A 55 -5.47 4.50 3.89
C ILE A 55 -4.81 4.95 5.20
N SER A 56 -5.62 5.05 6.24
CA SER A 56 -5.12 5.25 7.59
C SER A 56 -4.54 3.95 8.14
N TYR A 57 -5.27 2.84 8.02
CA TYR A 57 -4.85 1.52 8.48
C TYR A 57 -5.54 0.39 7.69
N VAL A 58 -4.97 -0.80 7.77
CA VAL A 58 -5.58 -2.07 7.37
C VAL A 58 -5.30 -3.12 8.46
N GLN A 59 -6.35 -3.78 8.95
CA GLN A 59 -6.29 -4.77 10.01
C GLN A 59 -7.34 -5.86 9.73
N GLY A 60 -6.88 -7.09 9.49
CA GLY A 60 -7.77 -8.13 8.98
C GLY A 60 -8.34 -7.75 7.61
N ALA A 61 -9.64 -7.94 7.42
CA ALA A 61 -10.38 -7.46 6.25
C ALA A 61 -10.85 -6.00 6.38
N THR A 62 -10.61 -5.35 7.52
CA THR A 62 -11.07 -3.98 7.78
C THR A 62 -10.02 -2.98 7.31
N VAL A 63 -10.45 -2.04 6.49
CA VAL A 63 -9.62 -0.96 5.94
C VAL A 63 -10.28 0.37 6.26
N CYS A 64 -9.53 1.35 6.74
CA CYS A 64 -9.99 2.74 6.85
C CYS A 64 -9.30 3.60 5.78
N ALA A 65 -10.00 3.88 4.68
CA ALA A 65 -9.52 4.70 3.58
C ALA A 65 -9.87 6.17 3.82
N TYR A 66 -8.91 7.07 3.52
CA TYR A 66 -9.09 8.51 3.75
C TYR A 66 -10.29 9.05 2.95
N HIS A 67 -10.36 8.77 1.65
CA HIS A 67 -11.48 9.23 0.84
C HIS A 67 -12.81 8.59 1.26
N ARG A 68 -12.92 7.26 1.20
CA ARG A 68 -14.17 6.53 1.40
C ARG A 68 -14.76 6.74 2.80
N ASP A 69 -13.92 6.71 3.84
CA ASP A 69 -14.39 6.64 5.23
C ASP A 69 -14.26 7.96 5.99
N ARG A 70 -13.36 8.87 5.56
CA ARG A 70 -13.14 10.17 6.22
C ARG A 70 -13.57 11.38 5.38
N GLY A 71 -13.88 11.17 4.10
CA GLY A 71 -14.34 12.22 3.19
C GLY A 71 -13.22 13.13 2.67
N ASP A 72 -11.96 12.71 2.77
CA ASP A 72 -10.83 13.43 2.18
C ASP A 72 -10.98 13.54 0.65
N ALA A 73 -10.42 14.59 0.03
CA ALA A 73 -10.54 14.81 -1.42
C ALA A 73 -9.84 13.69 -2.20
N TRP A 74 -10.54 13.11 -3.19
CA TRP A 74 -10.01 11.99 -3.97
C TRP A 74 -8.69 12.35 -4.68
N GLU A 75 -8.57 13.58 -5.17
CA GLU A 75 -7.38 14.06 -5.88
C GLU A 75 -6.12 14.00 -5.01
N GLN A 76 -6.27 14.08 -3.68
CA GLN A 76 -5.18 14.06 -2.72
C GLN A 76 -4.81 12.64 -2.25
N THR A 77 -5.77 11.72 -2.31
CA THR A 77 -5.64 10.36 -1.75
C THR A 77 -5.67 9.28 -2.81
N GLN A 78 -5.92 9.59 -4.08
CA GLN A 78 -5.99 8.58 -5.14
C GLN A 78 -4.66 7.83 -5.31
N PRO A 79 -4.70 6.59 -5.83
CA PRO A 79 -3.49 5.81 -6.08
C PRO A 79 -2.51 6.55 -6.99
N ARG A 80 -1.24 6.50 -6.62
CA ARG A 80 -0.14 7.10 -7.39
C ARG A 80 0.39 6.06 -8.36
N THR A 81 0.74 6.52 -9.56
CA THR A 81 1.33 5.66 -10.61
C THR A 81 2.80 6.00 -10.80
N THR A 82 3.66 4.99 -10.83
CA THR A 82 5.09 5.12 -11.16
C THR A 82 5.46 4.15 -12.28
N ARG A 83 6.54 4.46 -13.02
CA ARG A 83 6.94 3.73 -14.25
C ARG A 83 8.17 2.85 -14.06
N SER A 84 8.68 2.78 -12.84
CA SER A 84 9.81 1.93 -12.47
C SER A 84 9.80 1.65 -10.97
N GLU A 85 10.48 0.56 -10.57
CA GLU A 85 10.70 0.28 -9.15
C GLU A 85 11.52 1.42 -8.51
N SER A 86 12.51 1.98 -9.19
CA SER A 86 13.29 3.12 -8.68
C SER A 86 12.41 4.33 -8.33
N GLU A 87 11.46 4.69 -9.20
CA GLU A 87 10.48 5.76 -8.92
C GLU A 87 9.55 5.40 -7.77
N LEU A 88 9.08 4.14 -7.69
CA LEU A 88 8.24 3.65 -6.60
C LEU A 88 8.96 3.78 -5.25
N PHE A 89 10.23 3.35 -5.17
CA PHE A 89 11.03 3.45 -3.95
C PHE A 89 11.32 4.91 -3.58
N ALA A 90 11.64 5.76 -4.55
CA ALA A 90 11.86 7.18 -4.33
C ALA A 90 10.60 7.86 -3.77
N LEU A 91 9.43 7.55 -4.34
CA LEU A 91 8.15 8.07 -3.89
C LEU A 91 7.81 7.60 -2.46
N ALA A 92 7.99 6.30 -2.16
CA ALA A 92 7.74 5.77 -0.84
C ALA A 92 8.62 6.47 0.22
N LYS A 93 9.90 6.68 -0.08
CA LYS A 93 10.84 7.43 0.80
C LYS A 93 10.45 8.90 0.95
N ALA A 94 10.00 9.55 -0.12
CA ALA A 94 9.52 10.93 -0.07
C ALA A 94 8.27 11.09 0.82
N CYS A 95 7.49 10.02 0.98
CA CYS A 95 6.35 9.95 1.90
C CYS A 95 6.71 9.46 3.31
N ASP A 96 8.01 9.38 3.65
CA ASP A 96 8.52 8.92 4.95
C ASP A 96 8.03 7.49 5.31
N ALA A 97 7.83 6.65 4.29
CA ALA A 97 7.51 5.24 4.48
C ALA A 97 8.75 4.48 4.97
N GLN A 98 8.56 3.63 5.98
CA GLN A 98 9.60 2.74 6.50
C GLN A 98 9.60 1.38 5.81
N TYR A 99 8.47 1.03 5.19
CA TYR A 99 8.28 -0.23 4.47
C TYR A 99 7.55 0.01 3.14
N LEU A 100 7.86 -0.82 2.16
CA LEU A 100 7.14 -0.94 0.89
C LEU A 100 6.72 -2.41 0.72
N TYR A 101 5.43 -2.63 0.51
CA TYR A 101 4.86 -3.92 0.16
C TYR A 101 4.47 -3.90 -1.32
N LEU A 102 5.07 -4.77 -2.11
CA LEU A 102 4.82 -4.85 -3.55
C LEU A 102 4.19 -6.20 -3.89
N PHE A 103 2.95 -6.19 -4.38
CA PHE A 103 2.30 -7.36 -4.96
C PHE A 103 2.79 -7.56 -6.40
N LYS A 104 3.53 -8.64 -6.64
CA LYS A 104 4.11 -8.97 -7.94
C LYS A 104 4.23 -10.48 -8.07
N GLN A 105 3.87 -11.01 -9.25
CA GLN A 105 3.91 -12.46 -9.52
C GLN A 105 3.08 -13.28 -8.52
N SER A 106 1.87 -12.81 -8.19
CA SER A 106 0.94 -13.43 -7.23
C SER A 106 1.41 -13.51 -5.78
N GLU A 107 2.45 -12.75 -5.40
CA GLU A 107 2.99 -12.74 -4.04
C GLU A 107 3.32 -11.33 -3.56
N TRP A 108 3.27 -11.12 -2.24
CA TRP A 108 3.72 -9.89 -1.60
C TRP A 108 5.23 -9.92 -1.33
N HIS A 109 5.96 -8.91 -1.80
CA HIS A 109 7.38 -8.69 -1.51
C HIS A 109 7.52 -7.53 -0.53
N THR A 110 8.32 -7.71 0.53
CA THR A 110 8.57 -6.68 1.54
C THR A 110 9.93 -6.04 1.31
N PHE A 111 9.97 -4.70 1.35
CA PHE A 111 11.21 -3.92 1.36
C PHE A 111 11.20 -2.97 2.55
N LYS A 112 12.29 -2.95 3.31
CA LYS A 112 12.54 -1.93 4.33
C LYS A 112 13.29 -0.76 3.67
N LEU A 113 12.84 0.47 3.90
CA LEU A 113 13.28 1.67 3.17
C LEU A 113 14.38 2.47 3.87
#